data_AF-G5GKP4-F1
#
_entry.id   AF-G5GKP4-F1
#
_cell.length_a   1.000
_cell.length_b   1.000
_cell.length_c   1.000
_cell.angle_alpha   90.00
_cell.angle_beta   90.00
_cell.angle_gamma   90.00
#
_symmetry.space_group_name_H-M   'P 1'
#
loop_
_entity.id
_entity.type
_entity.pdbx_description
1 polymer ?
#
loop_
_entity_poly.entity_id
_entity_poly.type
_entity_poly.pdbx_seq_one_letter_code
_entity_poly.pdbx_strand_id
1 'polypeptide(L)'
;MGLGPSIKMTTLHHFRCPVTHILSEDSDIEFTGIIVDGVSENCDDKIYTAKRVGDIARSVRADGALVAIDGWGNHHIDFVNIIEQLGIRQIPSVGLSYIGLQGRLVCTNSFVDCIIDFNKNESGYESCVVGQNNLTDYDAFKALGLLKNKLRKAGKLAPKKSHDSHTISNNTKEKRLSKLVRKVFTINEVSFSDKTYISNGKLFIEKNIAEKYLAEEPRIKNISVDIIPPGDYDRFVNSNLDFSPIACKINGELGEGTTHLITGVTLMLNGVEDKSGFQPSNIGSSEGILKNRFTPDMAGTAASNDYILHVDILFNEGEGRTSEGIYAAHRIADRIAGDIRRCLANLENMAYKREEFYDIMRPDKPKIILVKIVSGLGNMYDTAMFPYEPGGVIGARNMMGSKNLPYIISPNQCRDGVIHSLL
;
A
#
# COMPACT_ATOMS: atom_id res chain seq x y z
N MET A 1 16.02 -13.13 -4.80
CA MET A 1 14.73 -12.40 -4.85
C MET A 1 14.80 -11.30 -3.82
N GLY A 2 14.38 -10.07 -4.13
CA GLY A 2 14.59 -8.95 -3.22
C GLY A 2 13.33 -8.22 -2.85
N LEU A 3 12.92 -8.40 -1.60
CA LEU A 3 12.11 -7.45 -0.84
C LEU A 3 13.03 -6.88 0.22
N GLY A 4 13.26 -5.58 0.12
CA GLY A 4 14.13 -4.84 1.04
C GLY A 4 13.34 -3.73 1.72
N PRO A 5 13.67 -3.37 2.98
CA PRO A 5 12.87 -2.41 3.74
C PRO A 5 12.65 -1.07 3.03
N SER A 6 13.64 -0.57 2.30
CA SER A 6 13.58 0.77 1.68
C SER A 6 12.56 0.91 0.56
N ILE A 7 12.24 -0.18 -0.12
CA ILE A 7 11.28 -0.18 -1.24
C ILE A 7 9.90 -0.66 -0.82
N LYS A 8 9.78 -1.23 0.38
CA LYS A 8 8.57 -1.85 0.91
C LYS A 8 7.36 -0.91 0.76
N MET A 9 6.32 -1.41 0.13
CA MET A 9 5.00 -0.78 0.13
C MET A 9 4.19 -1.31 1.31
N THR A 10 4.31 -0.64 2.46
CA THR A 10 3.52 -0.94 3.67
C THR A 10 2.02 -0.79 3.43
N THR A 11 1.19 -1.29 4.32
CA THR A 11 -0.26 -1.08 4.25
C THR A 11 -0.62 0.40 4.15
N LEU A 12 0.12 1.26 4.86
CA LEU A 12 -0.02 2.71 4.77
C LEU A 12 0.31 3.25 3.37
N HIS A 13 1.31 2.68 2.69
CA HIS A 13 1.65 3.03 1.30
C HIS A 13 0.49 2.73 0.37
N HIS A 14 -0.14 1.56 0.51
CA HIS A 14 -1.30 1.21 -0.30
C HIS A 14 -2.50 2.11 0.00
N PHE A 15 -2.75 2.41 1.27
CA PHE A 15 -3.81 3.33 1.71
C PHE A 15 -3.60 4.77 1.19
N ARG A 16 -2.34 5.23 1.13
CA ARG A 16 -1.93 6.56 0.63
C ARG A 16 -1.34 6.49 -0.79
N CYS A 17 -1.73 5.51 -1.60
CA CYS A 17 -1.04 5.18 -2.85
C CYS A 17 -0.88 6.38 -3.80
N PRO A 18 0.37 6.85 -4.05
CA PRO A 18 0.63 8.02 -4.90
C PRO A 18 0.10 7.88 -6.32
N VAL A 19 0.24 6.68 -6.90
CA VAL A 19 -0.24 6.41 -8.27
C VAL A 19 -1.77 6.49 -8.34
N THR A 20 -2.47 5.99 -7.31
CA THR A 20 -3.94 6.07 -7.22
C THR A 20 -4.39 7.52 -7.07
N HIS A 21 -3.67 8.32 -6.27
CA HIS A 21 -3.91 9.74 -6.10
C HIS A 21 -3.80 10.49 -7.43
N ILE A 22 -2.63 10.44 -8.08
CA ILE A 22 -2.37 11.15 -9.34
C ILE A 22 -3.33 10.73 -10.47
N LEU A 23 -3.61 9.43 -10.63
CA LEU A 23 -4.53 8.96 -11.67
C LEU A 23 -5.97 9.43 -11.46
N SER A 24 -6.41 9.62 -10.21
CA SER A 24 -7.80 10.03 -9.95
C SER A 24 -8.04 11.53 -10.08
N GLU A 25 -7.01 12.35 -9.90
CA GLU A 25 -7.11 13.81 -10.03
C GLU A 25 -7.01 14.28 -11.49
N ASP A 26 -6.44 13.45 -12.36
CA ASP A 26 -6.23 13.81 -13.76
C ASP A 26 -7.53 13.74 -14.56
N SER A 27 -7.97 14.88 -15.12
CA SER A 27 -9.22 15.02 -15.87
C SER A 27 -9.11 14.67 -17.36
N ASP A 28 -7.91 14.40 -17.87
CA ASP A 28 -7.71 14.01 -19.28
C ASP A 28 -7.88 12.50 -19.49
N ILE A 29 -8.07 11.71 -18.44
CA ILE A 29 -8.15 10.25 -18.50
C ILE A 29 -9.39 9.73 -17.78
N GLU A 30 -9.85 8.52 -18.09
CA GLU A 30 -10.76 7.74 -17.24
C GLU A 30 -9.93 6.75 -16.44
N PHE A 31 -9.86 6.88 -15.11
CA PHE A 31 -9.17 5.89 -14.28
C PHE A 31 -10.12 4.72 -13.96
N THR A 32 -10.05 3.66 -14.75
CA THR A 32 -11.05 2.59 -14.78
C THR A 32 -10.93 1.60 -13.62
N GLY A 33 -9.75 1.49 -13.00
CA GLY A 33 -9.54 0.60 -11.86
C GLY A 33 -8.11 0.14 -11.72
N ILE A 34 -7.91 -0.73 -10.72
CA ILE A 34 -6.61 -1.27 -10.33
C ILE A 34 -6.68 -2.79 -10.43
N ILE A 35 -5.72 -3.39 -11.14
CA ILE A 35 -5.50 -4.83 -11.14
C ILE A 35 -4.38 -5.12 -10.14
N VAL A 36 -4.66 -5.89 -9.10
CA VAL A 36 -3.68 -6.30 -8.08
C VAL A 36 -3.26 -7.73 -8.39
N ASP A 37 -2.01 -7.91 -8.81
CA ASP A 37 -1.42 -9.19 -9.20
C ASP A 37 -0.42 -9.67 -8.15
N GLY A 38 -0.47 -10.95 -7.79
CA GLY A 38 0.41 -11.53 -6.77
C GLY A 38 1.65 -12.13 -7.40
N VAL A 39 2.81 -11.88 -6.81
CA VAL A 39 4.06 -12.52 -7.25
C VAL A 39 4.09 -13.97 -6.77
N SER A 40 4.31 -14.90 -7.71
CA SER A 40 4.59 -16.31 -7.39
C SER A 40 6.09 -16.60 -7.34
N GLU A 41 6.49 -17.60 -6.55
CA GLU A 41 7.82 -18.21 -6.64
C GLU A 41 7.95 -19.07 -7.91
N ASN A 42 6.86 -19.70 -8.35
CA ASN A 42 6.85 -20.60 -9.50
C ASN A 42 6.71 -19.81 -10.82
N CYS A 43 7.69 -19.96 -11.72
CA CYS A 43 7.72 -19.27 -13.01
C CYS A 43 6.49 -19.53 -13.90
N ASP A 44 5.94 -20.75 -13.92
CA ASP A 44 4.76 -21.07 -14.72
C ASP A 44 3.54 -20.29 -14.24
N ASP A 45 3.42 -20.13 -12.92
CA ASP A 45 2.36 -19.32 -12.31
C ASP A 45 2.54 -17.83 -12.65
N LYS A 46 3.77 -17.29 -12.64
CA LYS A 46 4.04 -15.90 -13.07
C LYS A 46 3.56 -15.63 -14.49
N ILE A 47 3.82 -16.57 -15.40
CA ILE A 47 3.38 -16.46 -16.81
C ILE A 47 1.85 -16.58 -16.89
N TYR A 48 1.27 -17.47 -16.09
CA TYR A 48 -0.17 -17.68 -16.03
C TYR A 48 -0.91 -16.42 -15.54
N THR A 49 -0.51 -15.86 -14.40
CA THR A 49 -1.14 -14.66 -13.82
C THR A 49 -0.96 -13.44 -14.71
N ALA A 50 0.23 -13.24 -15.30
CA ALA A 50 0.47 -12.17 -16.28
C ALA A 50 -0.48 -12.24 -17.48
N LYS A 51 -0.80 -13.44 -18.00
CA LYS A 51 -1.80 -13.61 -19.06
C LYS A 51 -3.19 -13.20 -18.59
N ARG A 52 -3.57 -13.54 -17.35
CA ARG A 52 -4.85 -13.13 -16.74
C ARG A 52 -4.93 -11.62 -16.57
N VAL A 53 -3.85 -10.95 -16.14
CA VAL A 53 -3.78 -9.47 -16.09
C VAL A 53 -4.06 -8.88 -17.47
N GLY A 54 -3.41 -9.39 -18.52
CA GLY A 54 -3.67 -8.94 -19.89
C GLY A 54 -5.12 -9.17 -20.33
N ASP A 55 -5.72 -10.31 -20.00
CA ASP A 55 -7.12 -10.63 -20.33
C ASP A 55 -8.11 -9.69 -19.61
N ILE A 56 -7.85 -9.39 -18.34
CA ILE A 56 -8.64 -8.42 -17.56
C ILE A 56 -8.50 -7.03 -18.17
N ALA A 57 -7.27 -6.58 -18.45
CA ALA A 57 -7.00 -5.26 -19.05
C ALA A 57 -7.75 -5.05 -20.38
N ARG A 58 -7.78 -6.09 -21.24
CA ARG A 58 -8.58 -6.07 -22.47
C ARG A 58 -10.09 -6.06 -22.18
N SER A 59 -10.54 -6.83 -21.20
CA SER A 59 -11.96 -6.93 -20.84
C SER A 59 -12.53 -5.59 -20.38
N VAL A 60 -11.77 -4.83 -19.59
CA VAL A 60 -12.13 -3.47 -19.14
C VAL A 60 -11.87 -2.38 -20.19
N ARG A 61 -11.43 -2.77 -21.39
CA ARG A 61 -11.14 -1.87 -22.53
C ARG A 61 -10.07 -0.82 -22.19
N ALA A 62 -9.02 -1.21 -21.48
CA ALA A 62 -7.93 -0.28 -21.15
C ALA A 62 -7.21 0.23 -22.41
N ASP A 63 -7.02 1.54 -22.50
CA ASP A 63 -6.24 2.21 -23.54
C ASP A 63 -4.77 2.29 -23.21
N GLY A 64 -4.43 2.38 -21.91
CA GLY A 64 -3.07 2.37 -21.40
C GLY A 64 -2.98 1.92 -19.93
N ALA A 65 -1.77 1.63 -19.47
CA ALA A 65 -1.55 1.13 -18.11
C ALA A 65 -0.31 1.75 -17.44
N LEU A 66 -0.40 2.02 -16.14
CA LEU A 66 0.79 2.13 -15.28
C LEU A 66 1.01 0.78 -14.59
N VAL A 67 2.25 0.30 -14.54
CA VAL A 67 2.60 -0.98 -13.89
C VAL A 67 3.57 -0.67 -12.76
N ALA A 68 3.16 -0.85 -11.51
CA ALA A 68 3.99 -0.60 -10.33
C ALA A 68 4.25 -1.92 -9.59
N ILE A 69 5.49 -2.13 -9.14
CA ILE A 69 5.91 -3.37 -8.47
C ILE A 69 6.51 -3.10 -7.10
N ASP A 70 6.09 -3.89 -6.13
CA ASP A 70 6.68 -3.99 -4.79
C ASP A 70 7.70 -5.13 -4.76
N GLY A 71 8.93 -4.84 -5.23
CA GLY A 71 10.04 -5.80 -5.24
C GLY A 71 10.92 -5.77 -6.49
N TRP A 72 11.99 -6.56 -6.47
CA TRP A 72 12.99 -6.62 -7.53
C TRP A 72 13.65 -7.99 -7.66
N GLY A 73 14.49 -8.16 -8.70
CA GLY A 73 15.17 -9.40 -8.98
C GLY A 73 14.20 -10.40 -9.60
N ASN A 74 13.94 -11.54 -8.93
CA ASN A 74 13.02 -12.56 -9.46
C ASN A 74 11.58 -12.03 -9.68
N HIS A 75 11.16 -10.97 -8.97
CA HIS A 75 9.84 -10.36 -9.17
C HIS A 75 9.76 -9.57 -10.49
N HIS A 76 10.90 -9.17 -11.05
CA HIS A 76 10.90 -8.49 -12.35
C HIS A 76 10.45 -9.42 -13.48
N ILE A 77 10.49 -10.74 -13.28
CA ILE A 77 9.90 -11.68 -14.24
C ILE A 77 8.39 -11.42 -14.39
N ASP A 78 7.66 -11.30 -13.28
CA ASP A 78 6.22 -10.96 -13.28
C ASP A 78 5.97 -9.61 -13.97
N PHE A 79 6.74 -8.59 -13.57
CA PHE A 79 6.68 -7.23 -14.13
C PHE A 79 6.87 -7.19 -15.66
N VAL A 80 7.92 -7.85 -16.14
CA VAL A 80 8.27 -7.91 -17.56
C VAL A 80 7.22 -8.69 -18.35
N ASN A 81 6.72 -9.81 -17.81
CA ASN A 81 5.66 -10.61 -18.45
C ASN A 81 4.33 -9.85 -18.48
N ILE A 82 3.96 -9.12 -17.43
CA ILE A 82 2.75 -8.28 -17.43
C ILE A 82 2.84 -7.20 -18.50
N ILE A 83 3.98 -6.50 -18.59
CA ILE A 83 4.21 -5.48 -19.62
C ILE A 83 4.13 -6.09 -21.02
N GLU A 84 4.68 -7.29 -21.23
CA GLU A 84 4.54 -8.03 -22.49
C GLU A 84 3.08 -8.34 -22.84
N GLN A 85 2.33 -8.87 -21.86
CA GLN A 85 0.94 -9.25 -22.07
C GLN A 85 0.04 -8.04 -22.35
N LEU A 86 0.36 -6.87 -21.80
CA LEU A 86 -0.28 -5.60 -22.17
C LEU A 86 0.10 -5.17 -23.59
N GLY A 87 1.39 -5.25 -23.93
CA GLY A 87 1.94 -4.90 -25.24
C GLY A 87 1.37 -5.71 -26.40
N ILE A 88 1.29 -7.04 -26.27
CA ILE A 88 0.67 -7.95 -27.26
C ILE A 88 -0.81 -7.58 -27.50
N ARG A 89 -1.45 -6.95 -26.51
CA ARG A 89 -2.85 -6.49 -26.57
C ARG A 89 -2.98 -5.05 -27.04
N GLN A 90 -1.89 -4.42 -27.48
CA GLN A 90 -1.81 -3.03 -27.92
C GLN A 90 -2.22 -2.03 -26.83
N ILE A 91 -1.91 -2.35 -25.57
CA ILE A 91 -2.11 -1.49 -24.41
C ILE A 91 -0.74 -0.91 -24.02
N PRO A 92 -0.38 0.31 -24.47
CA PRO A 92 0.87 0.95 -24.06
C PRO A 92 0.94 1.09 -22.54
N SER A 93 2.12 0.83 -21.98
CA SER A 93 2.35 0.89 -20.54
C SER A 93 3.59 1.69 -20.18
N VAL A 94 3.64 2.17 -18.94
CA VAL A 94 4.85 2.72 -18.31
C VAL A 94 5.07 1.99 -16.99
N GLY A 95 6.27 1.43 -16.82
CA GLY A 95 6.66 0.72 -15.62
C GLY A 95 7.16 1.66 -14.54
N LEU A 96 6.92 1.32 -13.27
CA LEU A 96 7.53 1.96 -12.10
C LEU A 96 8.15 0.85 -11.25
N SER A 97 9.48 0.87 -11.11
CA SER A 97 10.21 -0.15 -10.35
C SER A 97 11.46 0.44 -9.70
N TYR A 98 11.91 -0.18 -8.60
CA TYR A 98 13.22 0.06 -8.06
C TYR A 98 14.25 -0.67 -8.94
N ILE A 99 15.11 0.10 -9.60
CA ILE A 99 16.21 -0.45 -10.42
C ILE A 99 17.55 -0.19 -9.73
N GLY A 100 17.93 1.08 -9.52
CA GLY A 100 19.22 1.41 -8.89
C GLY A 100 20.42 0.70 -9.55
N LEU A 101 21.44 0.39 -8.75
CA LEU A 101 22.59 -0.43 -9.18
C LEU A 101 22.36 -1.93 -8.90
N GLN A 102 21.58 -2.25 -7.87
CA GLN A 102 21.35 -3.63 -7.40
C GLN A 102 20.14 -4.30 -8.05
N GLY A 103 19.08 -3.55 -8.37
CA GLY A 103 17.80 -4.03 -8.90
C GLY A 103 17.73 -4.08 -10.42
N ARG A 104 18.83 -4.41 -11.12
CA ARG A 104 18.79 -4.56 -12.58
C ARG A 104 17.75 -5.62 -12.97
N LEU A 105 17.01 -5.34 -14.04
CA LEU A 105 16.03 -6.28 -14.58
C LEU A 105 16.70 -7.62 -14.91
N VAL A 106 16.13 -8.71 -14.39
CA VAL A 106 16.63 -10.07 -14.64
C VAL A 106 16.27 -10.58 -16.04
N CYS A 107 15.25 -9.98 -16.66
CA CYS A 107 14.83 -10.26 -18.03
C CYS A 107 14.24 -8.99 -18.66
N THR A 108 14.08 -9.00 -19.98
CA THR A 108 13.44 -7.90 -20.72
C THR A 108 12.81 -8.43 -22.01
N ASN A 109 11.98 -7.62 -22.65
CA ASN A 109 11.41 -7.87 -23.97
C ASN A 109 11.21 -6.53 -24.71
N SER A 110 10.74 -6.58 -25.95
CA SER A 110 10.57 -5.39 -26.79
C SER A 110 9.50 -4.39 -26.30
N PHE A 111 8.62 -4.79 -25.38
CA PHE A 111 7.59 -3.93 -24.79
C PHE A 111 8.05 -3.21 -23.51
N VAL A 112 9.16 -3.64 -22.92
CA VAL A 112 9.78 -2.97 -21.75
C VAL A 112 10.68 -1.83 -22.25
N ASP A 113 10.05 -0.77 -22.73
CA ASP A 113 10.69 0.39 -23.38
C ASP A 113 10.73 1.65 -22.51
N CYS A 114 9.99 1.68 -21.39
CA CYS A 114 9.87 2.86 -20.53
C CYS A 114 9.60 2.48 -19.07
N ILE A 115 10.57 2.77 -18.21
CA ILE A 115 10.50 2.55 -16.77
C ILE A 115 10.90 3.84 -16.05
N ILE A 116 10.12 4.22 -15.05
CA ILE A 116 10.53 5.18 -14.01
C ILE A 116 11.25 4.39 -12.92
N ASP A 117 12.56 4.62 -12.81
CA ASP A 117 13.33 4.18 -11.64
C ASP A 117 12.99 5.09 -10.46
N PHE A 118 12.52 4.50 -9.36
CA PHE A 118 12.21 5.22 -8.14
C PHE A 118 13.26 5.06 -7.04
N ASN A 119 14.44 4.52 -7.33
CA ASN A 119 15.59 4.63 -6.44
C ASN A 119 15.88 6.10 -6.10
N LYS A 120 15.91 6.41 -4.80
CA LYS A 120 16.24 7.72 -4.22
C LYS A 120 17.61 7.73 -3.55
N ASN A 121 18.17 6.54 -3.30
CA ASN A 121 19.45 6.40 -2.64
C ASN A 121 20.60 6.62 -3.64
N GLU A 122 21.57 7.46 -3.26
CA GLU A 122 22.75 7.77 -4.09
C GLU A 122 23.63 6.54 -4.38
N SER A 123 23.72 5.60 -3.44
CA SER A 123 24.47 4.35 -3.64
C SER A 123 23.82 3.44 -4.68
N GLY A 124 22.51 3.57 -4.92
CA GLY A 124 21.74 2.65 -5.77
C GLY A 124 21.60 1.23 -5.21
N TYR A 125 21.94 1.03 -3.93
CA TYR A 125 21.72 -0.22 -3.19
C TYR A 125 20.57 -0.07 -2.20
N GLU A 126 19.98 -1.21 -1.86
CA GLU A 126 19.01 -1.31 -0.79
C GLU A 126 19.67 -0.83 0.53
N SER A 127 19.02 0.10 1.23
CA SER A 127 19.57 0.79 2.41
C SER A 127 19.07 0.30 3.77
N CYS A 128 18.06 -0.55 3.77
CA CYS A 128 17.31 -1.03 4.91
C CYS A 128 16.57 0.09 5.68
N VAL A 129 16.34 1.24 5.04
CA VAL A 129 15.62 2.38 5.63
C VAL A 129 14.21 2.44 5.09
N VAL A 130 13.23 2.04 5.88
CA VAL A 130 11.81 1.97 5.48
C VAL A 130 11.34 3.31 4.93
N GLY A 131 10.72 3.29 3.75
CA GLY A 131 10.19 4.49 3.10
C GLY A 131 11.21 5.27 2.25
N GLN A 132 12.52 5.01 2.33
CA GLN A 132 13.52 5.81 1.60
C GLN A 132 13.31 5.76 0.08
N ASN A 133 12.97 4.60 -0.48
CA ASN A 133 12.72 4.38 -1.90
C ASN A 133 11.22 4.21 -2.19
N ASN A 134 10.33 4.72 -1.33
CA ASN A 134 8.90 4.68 -1.63
C ASN A 134 8.58 5.47 -2.91
N LEU A 135 7.64 4.93 -3.69
CA LEU A 135 7.02 5.67 -4.78
C LEU A 135 6.46 6.99 -4.24
N THR A 136 6.62 8.06 -5.01
CA THR A 136 6.14 9.41 -4.68
C THR A 136 5.14 9.91 -5.71
N ASP A 137 4.40 10.97 -5.36
CA ASP A 137 3.50 11.65 -6.30
C ASP A 137 4.26 12.16 -7.52
N TYR A 138 5.52 12.59 -7.35
CA TYR A 138 6.36 13.05 -8.45
C TYR A 138 6.72 11.91 -9.43
N ASP A 139 6.96 10.70 -8.93
CA ASP A 139 7.21 9.53 -9.78
C ASP A 139 5.95 9.13 -10.57
N ALA A 140 4.81 9.11 -9.90
CA ALA A 140 3.51 8.86 -10.52
C ALA A 140 3.16 9.92 -11.58
N PHE A 141 3.41 11.20 -11.29
CA PHE A 141 3.20 12.31 -12.21
C PHE A 141 4.05 12.15 -13.49
N LYS A 142 5.35 11.85 -13.35
CA LYS A 142 6.23 11.57 -14.50
C LYS A 142 5.72 10.38 -15.30
N ALA A 143 5.35 9.29 -14.63
CA ALA A 143 4.86 8.07 -15.28
C ALA A 143 3.58 8.33 -16.09
N LEU A 144 2.61 9.05 -15.53
CA LEU A 144 1.39 9.44 -16.24
C LEU A 144 1.69 10.36 -17.43
N GLY A 145 2.60 11.33 -17.27
CA GLY A 145 3.04 12.19 -18.37
C GLY A 145 3.62 11.42 -19.56
N LEU A 146 4.48 10.43 -19.27
CA LEU A 146 5.05 9.54 -20.29
C LEU A 146 3.99 8.64 -20.92
N LEU A 147 3.07 8.09 -20.14
CA LEU A 147 1.97 7.27 -20.65
C LEU A 147 1.08 8.09 -21.60
N LYS A 148 0.71 9.32 -21.22
CA LYS A 148 -0.04 10.23 -22.08
C LYS A 148 0.68 10.52 -23.39
N ASN A 149 2.01 10.65 -23.38
CA ASN A 149 2.80 10.80 -24.60
C ASN A 149 2.70 9.55 -25.49
N LYS A 150 2.82 8.35 -24.92
CA LYS A 150 2.63 7.08 -25.66
C LYS A 150 1.23 6.98 -26.27
N LEU A 151 0.20 7.36 -25.52
CA LEU A 151 -1.18 7.36 -26.01
C LEU A 151 -1.39 8.32 -27.19
N ARG A 152 -0.78 9.52 -27.16
CA ARG A 152 -0.82 10.45 -28.30
C ARG A 152 -0.18 9.86 -29.54
N LYS A 153 1.00 9.24 -29.40
CA LYS A 153 1.70 8.56 -30.51
C LYS A 153 0.88 7.40 -31.07
N ALA A 154 0.12 6.71 -30.23
CA ALA A 154 -0.79 5.64 -30.63
C ALA A 154 -2.15 6.15 -31.16
N GLY A 155 -2.37 7.46 -31.25
CA GLY A 155 -3.65 8.05 -31.69
C GLY A 155 -4.81 7.89 -30.70
N LYS A 156 -4.55 7.46 -29.46
CA LYS A 156 -5.56 7.22 -28.41
C LYS A 156 -5.83 8.43 -27.51
N LEU A 157 -5.01 9.48 -27.62
CA LEU A 157 -5.20 10.74 -26.89
C LEU A 157 -4.96 11.91 -27.84
N ALA A 158 -5.83 12.92 -27.81
CA ALA A 158 -5.68 14.10 -28.64
C ALA A 158 -4.40 14.90 -28.29
N PRO A 159 -3.80 15.60 -29.27
CA PRO A 159 -2.72 16.55 -29.00
C PRO A 159 -3.18 17.60 -27.97
N LYS A 160 -2.28 18.05 -27.09
CA LYS A 160 -2.56 19.24 -26.27
C LYS A 160 -2.80 20.41 -27.22
N LYS A 161 -4.02 20.97 -27.25
CA LYS A 161 -4.25 22.26 -27.89
C LYS A 161 -3.43 23.30 -27.12
N SER A 162 -2.69 24.14 -27.82
CA SER A 162 -2.14 25.38 -27.24
C SER A 162 -3.29 26.17 -26.62
N HIS A 163 -3.06 26.78 -25.44
CA HIS A 163 -4.02 27.65 -24.79
C HIS A 163 -4.44 28.78 -25.73
N ASP A 164 -5.52 28.55 -26.48
CA ASP A 164 -6.40 29.54 -27.09
C ASP A 164 -7.52 28.80 -27.82
N SER A 165 -8.61 28.56 -27.09
CA SER A 165 -9.99 28.59 -27.60
C SER A 165 -10.92 27.97 -26.56
N HIS A 166 -11.80 28.80 -26.01
CA HIS A 166 -13.09 28.37 -25.48
C HIS A 166 -13.84 27.61 -26.58
N THR A 167 -13.61 26.30 -26.69
CA THR A 167 -14.50 25.43 -27.44
C THR A 167 -15.28 24.61 -26.42
N ILE A 168 -16.57 24.92 -26.29
CA ILE A 168 -17.54 24.13 -25.56
C ILE A 168 -17.62 22.78 -26.26
N SER A 169 -16.84 21.80 -25.79
CA SER A 169 -16.99 20.41 -26.25
C SER A 169 -18.25 19.85 -25.62
N ASN A 170 -19.14 19.31 -26.45
CA ASN A 170 -20.36 18.61 -26.05
C ASN A 170 -20.09 17.67 -24.88
N ASN A 171 -20.61 18.06 -23.72
CA ASN A 171 -20.33 17.44 -22.42
C ASN A 171 -21.14 16.15 -22.32
N THR A 172 -20.58 15.00 -22.70
CA THR A 172 -21.03 13.74 -22.12
C THR A 172 -20.66 13.82 -20.64
N LYS A 173 -21.62 14.23 -19.82
CA LYS A 173 -21.40 14.59 -18.41
C LYS A 173 -20.71 13.43 -17.70
N GLU A 174 -19.56 13.71 -17.08
CA GLU A 174 -18.91 12.80 -16.15
C GLU A 174 -19.97 12.14 -15.24
N LYS A 175 -19.90 10.82 -15.13
CA LYS A 175 -20.84 10.07 -14.30
C LYS A 175 -20.13 9.61 -13.04
N ARG A 176 -20.64 10.03 -11.89
CA ARG A 176 -20.23 9.51 -10.58
C ARG A 176 -20.82 8.10 -10.41
N LEU A 177 -19.94 7.12 -10.31
CA LEU A 177 -20.31 5.71 -10.15
C LEU A 177 -20.53 5.37 -8.68
N SER A 178 -19.59 5.75 -7.82
CA SER A 178 -19.65 5.53 -6.38
C SER A 178 -19.04 6.70 -5.62
N LYS A 179 -19.25 6.71 -4.30
CA LYS A 179 -18.75 7.73 -3.39
C LYS A 179 -18.22 7.10 -2.12
N LEU A 180 -16.99 7.45 -1.76
CA LEU A 180 -16.40 7.20 -0.45
C LEU A 180 -16.33 8.53 0.31
N VAL A 181 -16.85 8.56 1.54
CA VAL A 181 -16.69 9.68 2.45
C VAL A 181 -15.72 9.28 3.54
N ARG A 182 -14.67 10.07 3.74
CA ARG A 182 -13.73 9.91 4.85
C ARG A 182 -13.89 11.06 5.84
N LYS A 183 -14.19 10.73 7.09
CA LYS A 183 -14.19 11.69 8.20
C LYS A 183 -12.87 11.54 8.96
N VAL A 184 -12.06 12.59 8.94
CA VAL A 184 -10.71 12.59 9.48
C VAL A 184 -10.70 13.33 10.82
N PHE A 185 -10.40 12.62 11.89
CA PHE A 185 -10.29 13.13 13.25
C PHE A 185 -8.82 13.28 13.62
N THR A 186 -8.41 14.47 14.07
CA THR A 186 -6.99 14.76 14.36
C THR A 186 -6.70 14.57 15.84
N ILE A 187 -5.77 13.68 16.15
CA ILE A 187 -5.23 13.43 17.49
C ILE A 187 -3.98 14.30 17.65
N ASN A 188 -3.90 15.04 18.75
CA ASN A 188 -2.78 15.93 19.06
C ASN A 188 -1.88 15.37 20.16
N GLU A 189 -2.36 14.38 20.91
CA GLU A 189 -1.64 13.78 22.03
C GLU A 189 -2.08 12.33 22.21
N VAL A 190 -1.13 11.44 22.47
CA VAL A 190 -1.37 10.04 22.79
C VAL A 190 -0.73 9.73 24.15
N SER A 191 -1.48 9.08 25.04
CA SER A 191 -0.97 8.70 26.36
C SER A 191 -1.58 7.39 26.85
N PHE A 192 -0.93 6.74 27.82
CA PHE A 192 -1.48 5.56 28.46
C PHE A 192 -2.51 5.92 29.54
N SER A 193 -3.53 5.08 29.69
CA SER A 193 -4.52 5.16 30.76
C SER A 193 -5.05 3.77 31.14
N ASP A 194 -6.03 3.70 32.04
CA ASP A 194 -6.60 2.43 32.49
C ASP A 194 -7.63 1.84 31.51
N LYS A 195 -8.04 2.59 30.49
CA LYS A 195 -8.92 2.11 29.40
C LYS A 195 -8.63 2.84 28.08
N THR A 196 -8.97 2.23 26.95
CA THR A 196 -8.85 2.90 25.65
C THR A 196 -10.04 3.83 25.41
N TYR A 197 -9.79 5.10 25.09
CA TYR A 197 -10.83 6.07 24.69
C TYR A 197 -10.24 7.29 23.98
N ILE A 198 -11.10 8.07 23.31
CA ILE A 198 -10.73 9.33 22.64
C ILE A 198 -11.51 10.47 23.30
N SER A 199 -10.83 11.56 23.63
CA SER A 199 -11.47 12.76 24.21
C SER A 199 -10.68 14.01 23.88
N ASN A 200 -11.36 15.07 23.41
CA ASN A 200 -10.77 16.40 23.16
C ASN A 200 -9.49 16.37 22.30
N GLY A 201 -9.47 15.55 21.25
CA GLY A 201 -8.30 15.40 20.39
C GLY A 201 -7.12 14.67 21.03
N LYS A 202 -7.35 13.94 22.13
CA LYS A 202 -6.37 13.05 22.77
C LYS A 202 -6.81 11.60 22.63
N LEU A 203 -5.87 10.71 22.36
CA LEU A 203 -6.07 9.27 22.37
C LEU A 203 -5.43 8.68 23.63
N PHE A 204 -6.25 8.01 24.44
CA PHE A 204 -5.79 7.27 25.60
C PHE A 204 -5.78 5.78 25.26
N ILE A 205 -4.63 5.12 25.45
CA ILE A 205 -4.44 3.69 25.21
C ILE A 205 -4.41 2.96 26.54
N GLU A 206 -5.13 1.85 26.65
CA GLU A 206 -5.07 1.00 27.84
C GLU A 206 -3.66 0.43 28.06
N LYS A 207 -3.09 0.62 29.25
CA LYS A 207 -1.71 0.20 29.60
C LYS A 207 -1.42 -1.28 29.26
N ASN A 208 -2.38 -2.16 29.53
CA ASN A 208 -2.22 -3.60 29.37
C ASN A 208 -2.95 -4.14 28.13
N ILE A 209 -3.19 -3.30 27.12
CA ILE A 209 -3.93 -3.69 25.91
C ILE A 209 -3.36 -4.96 25.24
N ALA A 210 -2.04 -5.15 25.30
CA ALA A 210 -1.33 -6.31 24.76
C ALA A 210 -1.75 -7.64 25.42
N GLU A 211 -1.98 -7.64 26.73
CA GLU A 211 -2.28 -8.85 27.52
C GLU A 211 -3.59 -9.51 27.09
N LYS A 212 -4.52 -8.73 26.52
CA LYS A 212 -5.81 -9.22 26.02
C LYS A 212 -5.66 -10.24 24.89
N TYR A 213 -4.59 -10.13 24.09
CA TYR A 213 -4.45 -10.87 22.83
C TYR A 213 -3.31 -11.88 22.82
N LEU A 214 -2.37 -11.79 23.78
CA LEU A 214 -1.22 -12.70 23.82
C LEU A 214 -1.63 -14.18 23.86
N ALA A 215 -2.63 -14.52 24.68
CA ALA A 215 -3.09 -15.89 24.84
C ALA A 215 -3.82 -16.46 23.60
N GLU A 216 -4.27 -15.60 22.68
CA GLU A 216 -4.97 -16.01 21.45
C GLU A 216 -4.00 -16.51 20.36
N GLU A 217 -2.72 -16.13 20.42
CA GLU A 217 -1.74 -16.39 19.39
C GLU A 217 -0.55 -17.20 19.93
N PRO A 218 -0.62 -18.55 19.93
CA PRO A 218 0.39 -19.42 20.57
C PRO A 218 1.78 -19.36 19.91
N ARG A 219 1.89 -18.72 18.74
CA ARG A 219 3.16 -18.49 18.02
C ARG A 219 3.92 -17.27 18.55
N ILE A 220 3.26 -16.43 19.34
CA ILE A 220 3.81 -15.19 19.88
C ILE A 220 4.16 -15.39 21.35
N LYS A 221 5.39 -15.05 21.71
CA LYS A 221 5.92 -15.19 23.07
C LYS A 221 5.58 -13.99 23.94
N ASN A 222 5.69 -12.79 23.37
CA ASN A 222 5.38 -11.54 24.05
C ASN A 222 4.97 -10.45 23.05
N ILE A 223 4.24 -9.46 23.55
CA ILE A 223 3.82 -8.26 22.81
C ILE A 223 4.19 -7.05 23.67
N SER A 224 4.98 -6.13 23.14
CA SER A 224 5.18 -4.80 23.73
C SER A 224 4.33 -3.77 22.99
N VAL A 225 3.75 -2.84 23.73
CA VAL A 225 3.05 -1.68 23.15
C VAL A 225 3.61 -0.43 23.79
N ASP A 226 4.16 0.45 22.96
CA ASP A 226 4.76 1.72 23.35
C ASP A 226 4.15 2.87 22.56
N ILE A 227 4.25 4.07 23.12
CA ILE A 227 3.90 5.33 22.45
C ILE A 227 5.19 6.10 22.23
N ILE A 228 5.55 6.33 20.96
CA ILE A 228 6.72 7.10 20.58
C ILE A 228 6.25 8.49 20.13
N PRO A 229 6.57 9.57 20.88
CA PRO A 229 6.23 10.93 20.47
C PRO A 229 6.94 11.36 19.18
N PRO A 230 6.37 12.33 18.44
CA PRO A 230 7.04 12.96 17.31
C PRO A 230 8.47 13.42 17.68
N GLY A 231 9.46 12.99 16.89
CA GLY A 231 10.87 13.33 17.11
C GLY A 231 11.63 12.47 18.13
N ASP A 232 10.97 11.62 18.93
CA ASP A 232 11.63 10.70 19.88
C ASP A 232 12.12 9.41 19.20
N TYR A 233 12.95 9.57 18.16
CA TYR A 233 13.39 8.47 17.30
C TYR A 233 14.78 7.92 17.66
N ASP A 234 15.41 8.38 18.74
CA ASP A 234 16.71 7.88 19.20
C ASP A 234 16.57 6.63 20.08
N ARG A 235 15.88 5.62 19.54
CA ARG A 235 15.47 4.41 20.25
C ARG A 235 15.71 3.20 19.37
N PHE A 236 16.07 2.08 19.97
CA PHE A 236 16.18 0.82 19.23
C PHE A 236 14.79 0.29 18.88
N VAL A 237 14.63 -0.18 17.64
CA VAL A 237 13.45 -0.90 17.15
C VAL A 237 13.90 -2.18 16.43
N ASN A 238 13.07 -3.21 16.47
CA ASN A 238 13.26 -4.42 15.66
C ASN A 238 12.87 -4.18 14.20
N SER A 239 12.98 -5.21 13.35
CA SER A 239 12.58 -5.15 11.94
C SER A 239 11.13 -4.71 11.78
N ASN A 240 10.88 -3.75 10.90
CA ASN A 240 9.54 -3.29 10.58
C ASN A 240 8.78 -4.36 9.79
N LEU A 241 7.66 -4.81 10.34
CA LEU A 241 6.71 -5.68 9.67
C LEU A 241 5.63 -4.88 8.94
N ASP A 242 5.26 -3.69 9.44
CA ASP A 242 4.36 -2.78 8.72
C ASP A 242 4.30 -1.36 9.30
N PHE A 243 3.77 -0.43 8.50
CA PHE A 243 3.10 0.76 8.98
C PHE A 243 1.66 0.74 8.46
N SER A 244 0.68 1.02 9.32
CA SER A 244 -0.74 0.93 8.95
C SER A 244 -1.57 2.10 9.48
N PRO A 245 -2.66 2.46 8.77
CA PRO A 245 -3.59 3.48 9.25
C PRO A 245 -4.48 2.93 10.37
N ILE A 246 -4.95 3.82 11.25
CA ILE A 246 -6.03 3.49 12.19
C ILE A 246 -7.32 4.12 11.65
N ALA A 247 -8.15 3.31 11.02
CA ALA A 247 -9.42 3.73 10.44
C ALA A 247 -10.48 2.65 10.62
N CYS A 248 -11.76 3.05 10.71
CA CYS A 248 -12.87 2.12 10.83
C CYS A 248 -14.01 2.42 9.86
N LYS A 249 -14.65 1.35 9.39
CA LYS A 249 -15.84 1.41 8.55
C LYS A 249 -17.07 1.68 9.40
N ILE A 250 -17.83 2.70 9.05
CA ILE A 250 -19.10 3.03 9.74
C ILE A 250 -20.31 2.45 9.01
N ASN A 251 -20.30 2.53 7.67
CA ASN A 251 -21.34 1.96 6.81
C ASN A 251 -20.80 1.78 5.39
N GLY A 252 -21.43 0.86 4.65
CA GLY A 252 -20.98 0.43 3.33
C GLY A 252 -19.80 -0.52 3.39
N GLU A 253 -19.35 -0.98 2.22
CA GLU A 253 -18.15 -1.81 2.08
C GLU A 253 -16.89 -0.95 1.87
N LEU A 254 -15.71 -1.56 1.93
CA LEU A 254 -14.46 -0.85 1.61
C LEU A 254 -14.56 -0.23 0.20
N GLY A 255 -14.34 1.08 0.11
CA GLY A 255 -14.43 1.86 -1.12
C GLY A 255 -15.74 2.61 -1.37
N GLU A 256 -16.74 2.45 -0.51
CA GLU A 256 -18.02 3.18 -0.57
C GLU A 256 -18.54 3.59 0.82
N GLY A 257 -19.61 4.38 0.91
CA GLY A 257 -20.16 4.73 2.23
C GLY A 257 -19.23 5.64 3.05
N THR A 258 -19.11 5.38 4.36
CA THR A 258 -18.36 6.24 5.29
C THR A 258 -17.29 5.50 6.07
N THR A 259 -16.08 6.06 6.07
CA THR A 259 -14.93 5.62 6.88
C THR A 259 -14.52 6.74 7.84
N HIS A 260 -14.28 6.41 9.10
CA HIS A 260 -13.61 7.28 10.05
C HIS A 260 -12.11 6.97 10.04
N LEU A 261 -11.27 8.00 10.02
CA LEU A 261 -9.80 7.89 10.05
C LEU A 261 -9.28 8.78 11.18
N ILE A 262 -8.33 8.29 11.98
CA ILE A 262 -7.53 9.17 12.85
C ILE A 262 -6.22 9.57 12.16
N THR A 263 -5.78 10.80 12.44
CA THR A 263 -4.50 11.39 12.01
C THR A 263 -3.77 11.92 13.24
N GLY A 264 -2.45 12.16 13.15
CA GLY A 264 -1.61 12.49 14.31
C GLY A 264 -1.15 11.26 15.10
N VAL A 265 -1.56 10.06 14.66
CA VAL A 265 -1.06 8.79 15.16
C VAL A 265 -1.01 7.76 14.02
N THR A 266 0.10 7.03 13.92
CA THR A 266 0.31 5.94 12.96
C THR A 266 0.72 4.68 13.71
N LEU A 267 0.20 3.51 13.32
CA LEU A 267 0.62 2.23 13.90
C LEU A 267 1.89 1.75 13.20
N MET A 268 2.88 1.35 13.97
CA MET A 268 4.11 0.71 13.50
C MET A 268 4.23 -0.67 14.14
N LEU A 269 4.30 -1.70 13.31
CA LEU A 269 4.47 -3.08 13.74
C LEU A 269 5.91 -3.50 13.51
N ASN A 270 6.57 -3.99 14.56
CA ASN A 270 7.91 -4.54 14.52
C ASN A 270 7.92 -5.96 15.10
N GLY A 271 9.01 -6.69 14.88
CA GLY A 271 9.22 -7.92 15.63
C GLY A 271 10.54 -8.62 15.40
N VAL A 272 10.80 -9.61 16.24
CA VAL A 272 12.05 -10.37 16.33
C VAL A 272 11.79 -11.78 16.88
N GLU A 273 12.56 -12.77 16.45
CA GLU A 273 12.52 -14.12 17.01
C GLU A 273 13.24 -14.22 18.37
N ASP A 274 12.61 -14.93 19.31
CA ASP A 274 13.23 -15.33 20.58
C ASP A 274 14.47 -16.20 20.36
N LYS A 275 15.46 -16.08 21.25
CA LYS A 275 16.76 -16.80 21.28
C LYS A 275 17.67 -16.54 20.07
N SER A 276 17.25 -16.80 18.84
CA SER A 276 18.07 -16.56 17.66
C SER A 276 18.27 -15.08 17.35
N GLY A 277 17.35 -14.22 17.81
CA GLY A 277 17.37 -12.79 17.52
C GLY A 277 17.16 -12.48 16.03
N PHE A 278 16.65 -13.46 15.26
CA PHE A 278 16.41 -13.26 13.84
C PHE A 278 15.36 -12.19 13.63
N GLN A 279 15.71 -11.25 12.76
CA GLN A 279 14.88 -10.15 12.37
C GLN A 279 14.12 -10.55 11.10
N PRO A 280 12.78 -10.67 11.14
CA PRO A 280 11.99 -11.03 9.97
C PRO A 280 12.35 -10.14 8.77
N SER A 281 13.00 -10.76 7.78
CA SER A 281 13.59 -10.10 6.62
C SER A 281 14.10 -11.12 5.60
N ASN A 282 14.39 -10.63 4.38
CA ASN A 282 14.96 -11.41 3.28
C ASN A 282 16.23 -10.73 2.79
N ILE A 283 16.12 -9.50 2.29
CA ILE A 283 17.28 -8.68 1.95
C ILE A 283 17.40 -7.52 2.92
N GLY A 284 18.20 -7.75 3.95
CA GLY A 284 18.49 -6.78 4.99
C GLY A 284 17.30 -6.52 5.93
N SER A 285 17.60 -6.11 7.15
CA SER A 285 16.60 -5.79 8.15
C SER A 285 16.65 -4.31 8.52
N SER A 286 15.50 -3.78 8.92
CA SER A 286 15.32 -2.40 9.35
C SER A 286 15.49 -2.22 10.87
N GLU A 287 16.09 -3.19 11.55
CA GLU A 287 16.39 -3.10 12.98
C GLU A 287 17.51 -2.08 13.28
N GLY A 288 17.43 -1.44 14.45
CA GLY A 288 18.43 -0.48 14.91
C GLY A 288 17.79 0.80 15.43
N ILE A 289 18.57 1.89 15.44
CA ILE A 289 18.08 3.18 15.92
C ILE A 289 17.06 3.75 14.94
N LEU A 290 15.82 3.94 15.39
CA LEU A 290 14.67 4.29 14.56
C LEU A 290 14.94 5.49 13.64
N LYS A 291 15.57 6.57 14.14
CA LYS A 291 15.92 7.77 13.32
C LYS A 291 16.75 7.47 12.07
N ASN A 292 17.44 6.34 12.02
CA ASN A 292 18.27 5.89 10.91
C ASN A 292 17.62 4.78 10.09
N ARG A 293 16.44 4.29 10.48
CA ARG A 293 15.78 3.09 9.93
C ARG A 293 14.44 3.32 9.28
N PHE A 294 13.90 4.54 9.35
CA PHE A 294 12.77 4.94 8.51
C PHE A 294 12.92 6.39 8.04
N THR A 295 12.27 6.70 6.93
CA THR A 295 12.14 8.08 6.43
C THR A 295 10.71 8.56 6.70
N PRO A 296 10.50 9.59 7.53
CA PRO A 296 9.16 10.13 7.78
C PRO A 296 8.59 10.80 6.53
N ASP A 297 7.30 11.12 6.57
CA ASP A 297 6.60 11.91 5.54
C ASP A 297 6.57 11.25 4.15
N MET A 298 6.69 9.92 4.11
CA MET A 298 6.51 9.13 2.89
C MET A 298 5.14 8.46 2.90
N ALA A 299 4.66 8.03 1.73
CA ALA A 299 3.35 7.38 1.61
C ALA A 299 3.22 6.14 2.52
N GLY A 300 4.31 5.40 2.71
CA GLY A 300 4.36 4.18 3.52
C GLY A 300 4.87 4.31 4.94
N THR A 301 5.09 5.52 5.45
CA THR A 301 5.64 5.73 6.80
C THR A 301 4.84 6.77 7.58
N ALA A 302 5.06 6.79 8.90
CA ALA A 302 4.48 7.82 9.76
C ALA A 302 4.89 9.24 9.33
N ALA A 303 3.99 10.21 9.48
CA ALA A 303 4.37 11.61 9.32
C ALA A 303 5.32 12.03 10.46
N SER A 304 6.18 13.01 10.21
CA SER A 304 7.14 13.50 11.21
C SER A 304 6.48 14.12 12.44
N ASN A 305 5.21 14.51 12.34
CA ASN A 305 4.38 15.03 13.42
C ASN A 305 3.39 14.02 14.00
N ASP A 306 3.39 12.76 13.54
CA ASP A 306 2.55 11.70 14.11
C ASP A 306 3.21 11.11 15.36
N TYR A 307 2.40 10.81 16.37
CA TYR A 307 2.78 9.80 17.37
C TYR A 307 2.85 8.43 16.68
N ILE A 308 3.81 7.60 17.06
CA ILE A 308 3.86 6.21 16.61
C ILE A 308 3.31 5.33 17.73
N LEU A 309 2.22 4.60 17.45
CA LEU A 309 1.77 3.48 18.27
C LEU A 309 2.61 2.27 17.88
N HIS A 310 3.66 2.01 18.65
CA HIS A 310 4.63 0.98 18.40
C HIS A 310 4.17 -0.34 19.01
N VAL A 311 3.89 -1.33 18.17
CA VAL A 311 3.60 -2.70 18.58
C VAL A 311 4.81 -3.55 18.20
N ASP A 312 5.48 -4.13 19.18
CA ASP A 312 6.69 -4.94 18.97
C ASP A 312 6.43 -6.39 19.40
N ILE A 313 6.69 -7.31 18.48
CA ILE A 313 6.34 -8.72 18.63
C ILE A 313 7.60 -9.54 18.88
N LEU A 314 7.61 -10.27 20.00
CA LEU A 314 8.58 -11.33 20.23
C LEU A 314 7.97 -12.66 19.78
N PHE A 315 8.43 -13.17 18.64
CA PHE A 315 8.02 -14.47 18.13
C PHE A 315 8.62 -15.60 18.96
N ASN A 316 7.92 -16.73 19.06
CA ASN A 316 8.59 -17.98 19.44
C ASN A 316 9.68 -18.31 18.40
N GLU A 317 10.73 -19.02 18.83
CA GLU A 317 11.83 -19.41 17.94
C GLU A 317 11.31 -20.12 16.67
N GLY A 318 11.73 -19.65 15.50
CA GLY A 318 11.32 -20.15 14.19
C GLY A 318 10.00 -19.57 13.64
N GLU A 319 9.18 -18.90 14.45
CA GLU A 319 7.88 -18.35 14.01
C GLU A 319 7.99 -17.02 13.25
N GLY A 320 9.05 -16.25 13.47
CA GLY A 320 9.32 -15.02 12.71
C GLY A 320 9.76 -15.27 11.27
N ARG A 321 9.87 -16.55 10.85
CA ARG A 321 10.19 -16.99 9.49
C ARG A 321 9.02 -17.62 8.75
N THR A 322 7.87 -17.80 9.40
CA THR A 322 6.70 -18.48 8.85
C THR A 322 5.62 -17.49 8.46
N SER A 323 4.76 -17.88 7.51
CA SER A 323 3.60 -17.05 7.15
C SER A 323 2.62 -16.94 8.29
N GLU A 324 2.42 -18.04 9.01
CA GLU A 324 1.49 -18.13 10.11
C GLU A 324 1.91 -17.28 11.31
N GLY A 325 3.21 -17.23 11.60
CA GLY A 325 3.76 -16.38 12.64
C GLY A 325 3.65 -14.91 12.28
N ILE A 326 4.10 -14.51 11.08
CA ILE A 326 3.95 -13.13 10.61
C ILE A 326 2.48 -12.70 10.60
N TYR A 327 1.58 -13.53 10.08
CA TYR A 327 0.15 -13.22 10.10
C TYR A 327 -0.40 -13.09 11.53
N ALA A 328 0.09 -13.88 12.49
CA ALA A 328 -0.29 -13.74 13.91
C ALA A 328 0.09 -12.37 14.48
N ALA A 329 1.29 -11.86 14.18
CA ALA A 329 1.72 -10.52 14.56
C ALA A 329 0.77 -9.44 14.02
N HIS A 330 0.41 -9.54 12.74
CA HIS A 330 -0.54 -8.61 12.12
C HIS A 330 -1.95 -8.71 12.70
N ARG A 331 -2.44 -9.92 13.03
CA ARG A 331 -3.74 -10.08 13.71
C ARG A 331 -3.76 -9.41 15.08
N ILE A 332 -2.68 -9.51 15.86
CA ILE A 332 -2.55 -8.81 17.14
C ILE A 332 -2.59 -7.30 16.94
N ALA A 333 -1.78 -6.77 16.01
CA ALA A 333 -1.74 -5.35 15.71
C ALA A 333 -3.12 -4.83 15.28
N ASP A 334 -3.83 -5.59 14.45
CA ASP A 334 -5.17 -5.26 13.97
C ASP A 334 -6.23 -5.30 15.09
N ARG A 335 -6.09 -6.20 16.07
CA ARG A 335 -6.95 -6.26 17.28
C ARG A 335 -6.70 -5.07 18.21
N ILE A 336 -5.44 -4.72 18.45
CA ILE A 336 -5.05 -3.53 19.22
C ILE A 336 -5.61 -2.27 18.54
N ALA A 337 -5.44 -2.14 17.22
CA ALA A 337 -6.08 -1.07 16.45
C ALA A 337 -7.61 -1.15 16.56
N GLY A 338 -8.18 -2.36 16.61
CA GLY A 338 -9.59 -2.64 16.84
C GLY A 338 -10.17 -2.00 18.11
N ASP A 339 -9.42 -1.98 19.22
CA ASP A 339 -9.85 -1.28 20.45
C ASP A 339 -10.00 0.22 20.23
N ILE A 340 -9.10 0.82 19.46
CA ILE A 340 -9.13 2.23 19.10
C ILE A 340 -10.28 2.49 18.11
N ARG A 341 -10.45 1.62 17.10
CA ARG A 341 -11.52 1.69 16.09
C ARG A 341 -12.91 1.66 16.73
N ARG A 342 -13.12 0.85 17.77
CA ARG A 342 -14.41 0.83 18.50
C ARG A 342 -14.70 2.15 19.21
N CYS A 343 -13.68 2.83 19.72
CA CYS A 343 -13.83 4.19 20.27
C CYS A 343 -14.14 5.19 19.15
N LEU A 344 -13.42 5.10 18.03
CA LEU A 344 -13.58 5.98 16.86
C LEU A 344 -14.94 5.86 16.18
N ALA A 345 -15.51 4.65 16.13
CA ALA A 345 -16.82 4.39 15.54
C ALA A 345 -17.96 5.07 16.31
N ASN A 346 -17.80 5.21 17.63
CA ASN A 346 -18.78 5.79 18.53
C ASN A 346 -18.47 7.26 18.91
N LEU A 347 -17.60 7.93 18.13
CA LEU A 347 -17.15 9.28 18.43
C LEU A 347 -18.16 10.33 17.93
N GLU A 348 -18.90 10.96 18.85
CA GLU A 348 -19.95 11.94 18.50
C GLU A 348 -19.48 13.40 18.57
N ASN A 349 -18.64 13.74 19.56
CA ASN A 349 -18.36 15.12 19.96
C ASN A 349 -16.93 15.58 19.63
N MET A 350 -16.48 15.34 18.40
CA MET A 350 -15.17 15.80 17.94
C MET A 350 -15.27 16.35 16.52
N ALA A 351 -14.65 17.52 16.28
CA ALA A 351 -14.56 18.10 14.96
C ALA A 351 -13.74 17.17 14.04
N TYR A 352 -14.16 17.08 12.77
CA TYR A 352 -13.48 16.29 11.76
C TYR A 352 -13.38 17.06 10.45
N LYS A 353 -12.33 16.78 9.68
CA LYS A 353 -12.24 17.16 8.27
C LYS A 353 -13.00 16.13 7.44
N ARG A 354 -13.84 16.61 6.52
CA ARG A 354 -14.60 15.74 5.61
C ARG A 354 -13.95 15.71 4.24
N GLU A 355 -13.65 14.50 3.76
CA GLU A 355 -13.11 14.25 2.43
C GLU A 355 -14.09 13.39 1.64
N GLU A 356 -14.26 13.70 0.36
CA GLU A 356 -15.13 12.95 -0.55
C GLU A 356 -14.33 12.49 -1.75
N PHE A 357 -14.38 11.20 -2.03
CA PHE A 357 -13.77 10.59 -3.19
C PHE A 357 -14.87 10.01 -4.08
N TYR A 358 -14.79 10.31 -5.37
CA TYR A 358 -15.74 9.85 -6.35
C TYR A 358 -15.03 8.90 -7.32
N ASP A 359 -15.67 7.78 -7.61
CA ASP A 359 -15.33 6.99 -8.79
C ASP A 359 -16.03 7.61 -9.99
N ILE A 360 -15.27 8.05 -10.99
CA ILE A 360 -15.75 8.90 -12.08
C ILE A 360 -15.54 8.19 -13.42
N MET A 361 -16.64 7.91 -14.11
CA MET A 361 -16.63 7.48 -15.50
C MET A 361 -16.56 8.70 -16.43
N ARG A 362 -15.64 8.65 -17.40
CA ARG A 362 -15.41 9.69 -18.41
C ARG A 362 -15.38 9.04 -19.80
N PRO A 363 -16.55 8.73 -20.40
CA PRO A 363 -16.64 7.91 -21.61
C PRO A 363 -15.78 8.35 -22.80
N ASP A 364 -15.53 9.66 -22.92
CA ASP A 364 -14.76 10.25 -24.03
C ASP A 364 -13.26 10.39 -23.73
N LYS A 365 -12.79 9.89 -22.59
CA LYS A 365 -11.39 9.95 -22.18
C LYS A 365 -10.74 8.57 -22.29
N PRO A 366 -9.44 8.50 -22.61
CA PRO A 366 -8.73 7.24 -22.65
C PRO A 366 -8.78 6.54 -21.30
N LYS A 367 -9.08 5.24 -21.33
CA LYS A 367 -9.20 4.39 -20.14
C LYS A 367 -7.83 3.96 -19.66
N ILE A 368 -7.48 4.36 -18.45
CA ILE A 368 -6.21 4.02 -17.81
C ILE A 368 -6.48 3.06 -16.67
N ILE A 369 -5.66 2.02 -16.59
CA ILE A 369 -5.60 1.13 -15.45
C ILE A 369 -4.27 1.27 -14.72
N LEU A 370 -4.26 0.91 -13.44
CA LEU A 370 -3.05 0.66 -12.68
C LEU A 370 -2.93 -0.85 -12.47
N VAL A 371 -1.79 -1.43 -12.78
CA VAL A 371 -1.43 -2.78 -12.33
C VAL A 371 -0.50 -2.63 -11.14
N LYS A 372 -0.90 -3.14 -9.97
CA LYS A 372 -0.05 -3.25 -8.78
C LYS A 372 0.40 -4.69 -8.64
N ILE A 373 1.71 -4.92 -8.71
CA ILE A 373 2.32 -6.22 -8.47
C ILE A 373 2.76 -6.24 -7.01
N VAL A 374 2.14 -7.11 -6.22
CA VAL A 374 2.30 -7.20 -4.77
C VAL A 374 2.85 -8.58 -4.38
N SER A 375 3.38 -8.71 -3.17
CA SER A 375 3.92 -10.00 -2.73
C SER A 375 2.81 -11.06 -2.61
N GLY A 376 3.13 -12.27 -3.05
CA GLY A 376 2.32 -13.48 -2.91
C GLY A 376 3.18 -14.74 -2.76
N LEU A 377 4.41 -14.56 -2.25
CA LEU A 377 5.45 -15.60 -2.19
C LEU A 377 5.15 -16.68 -1.15
N GLY A 378 4.44 -16.29 -0.10
CA GLY A 378 4.36 -17.08 1.12
C GLY A 378 5.56 -16.88 2.04
N ASN A 379 5.66 -17.75 3.05
CA ASN A 379 6.52 -17.53 4.20
C ASN A 379 6.24 -16.13 4.79
N MET A 380 7.26 -15.32 5.01
CA MET A 380 7.10 -13.99 5.59
C MET A 380 6.37 -12.98 4.68
N TYR A 381 6.39 -13.15 3.36
CA TYR A 381 5.97 -12.10 2.42
C TYR A 381 4.70 -12.46 1.66
N ASP A 382 3.62 -11.79 2.00
CA ASP A 382 2.34 -11.98 1.34
C ASP A 382 1.54 -10.67 1.42
N THR A 383 0.43 -10.62 0.71
CA THR A 383 -0.50 -9.50 0.74
C THR A 383 -1.89 -10.03 1.06
N ALA A 384 -2.53 -9.45 2.06
CA ALA A 384 -3.89 -9.75 2.44
C ALA A 384 -4.85 -8.76 1.77
N MET A 385 -5.89 -9.28 1.14
CA MET A 385 -6.88 -8.53 0.39
C MET A 385 -8.23 -8.53 1.10
N PHE A 386 -8.92 -7.39 1.05
CA PHE A 386 -10.28 -7.19 1.57
C PHE A 386 -10.46 -7.54 3.06
N PRO A 387 -9.73 -6.89 3.98
CA PRO A 387 -10.02 -6.97 5.41
C PRO A 387 -11.41 -6.39 5.74
N TYR A 388 -11.92 -6.68 6.94
CA TYR A 388 -13.16 -6.07 7.40
C TYR A 388 -13.03 -4.57 7.67
N GLU A 389 -11.86 -4.14 8.16
CA GLU A 389 -11.57 -2.74 8.49
C GLU A 389 -10.49 -2.16 7.57
N PRO A 390 -10.54 -0.86 7.22
CA PRO A 390 -9.54 -0.22 6.39
C PRO A 390 -8.11 -0.42 6.92
N GLY A 391 -7.24 -1.02 6.10
CA GLY A 391 -5.85 -1.32 6.45
C GLY A 391 -5.66 -2.42 7.50
N GLY A 392 -6.72 -3.13 7.87
CA GLY A 392 -6.64 -4.30 8.75
C GLY A 392 -6.22 -5.58 8.03
N VAL A 393 -6.26 -6.70 8.76
CA VAL A 393 -5.94 -8.04 8.27
C VAL A 393 -7.02 -9.08 8.64
N ILE A 394 -7.84 -8.78 9.65
CA ILE A 394 -8.92 -9.67 10.08
C ILE A 394 -10.00 -9.72 9.00
N GLY A 395 -10.40 -10.94 8.62
CA GLY A 395 -11.37 -11.19 7.55
C GLY A 395 -10.76 -11.21 6.14
N ALA A 396 -9.50 -10.81 5.99
CA ALA A 396 -8.84 -10.74 4.69
C ALA A 396 -8.53 -12.11 4.08
N ARG A 397 -8.20 -12.11 2.79
CA ARG A 397 -7.75 -13.27 2.01
C ARG A 397 -6.37 -13.02 1.44
N ASN A 398 -5.43 -13.93 1.70
CA ASN A 398 -4.08 -13.82 1.19
C ASN A 398 -4.00 -14.07 -0.32
N MET A 399 -3.07 -13.35 -0.97
CA MET A 399 -2.75 -13.54 -2.38
C MET A 399 -2.25 -14.97 -2.61
N MET A 400 -1.30 -15.45 -1.81
CA MET A 400 -0.79 -16.82 -1.94
C MET A 400 -1.92 -17.86 -1.78
N GLY A 401 -2.78 -17.68 -0.77
CA GLY A 401 -3.93 -18.56 -0.53
C GLY A 401 -4.93 -18.58 -1.69
N SER A 402 -4.93 -17.54 -2.51
CA SER A 402 -5.74 -17.38 -3.72
C SER A 402 -4.96 -17.73 -5.00
N LYS A 403 -3.84 -18.44 -4.85
CA LYS A 403 -2.92 -18.85 -5.93
C LYS A 403 -2.43 -17.66 -6.76
N ASN A 404 -2.24 -16.51 -6.12
CA ASN A 404 -1.74 -15.28 -6.73
C ASN A 404 -2.56 -14.77 -7.91
N LEU A 405 -3.82 -15.20 -8.03
CA LEU A 405 -4.71 -14.74 -9.08
C LEU A 405 -4.98 -13.23 -8.95
N PRO A 406 -5.02 -12.49 -10.06
CA PRO A 406 -5.21 -11.05 -10.00
C PRO A 406 -6.62 -10.66 -9.56
N TYR A 407 -6.71 -9.71 -8.63
CA TYR A 407 -7.96 -9.06 -8.23
C TYR A 407 -8.16 -7.76 -9.03
N ILE A 408 -9.41 -7.39 -9.26
CA ILE A 408 -9.76 -6.06 -9.76
C ILE A 408 -10.44 -5.26 -8.64
N ILE A 409 -9.95 -4.05 -8.39
CA ILE A 409 -10.48 -3.15 -7.36
C ILE A 409 -10.69 -1.75 -7.94
N SER A 410 -11.62 -1.00 -7.36
CA SER A 410 -11.82 0.42 -7.67
C SER A 410 -10.74 1.30 -7.03
N PRO A 411 -10.55 2.54 -7.54
CA PRO A 411 -9.67 3.51 -6.90
C PRO A 411 -10.03 3.79 -5.45
N ASN A 412 -11.33 3.83 -5.13
CA ASN A 412 -11.81 4.07 -3.77
C ASN A 412 -11.55 2.88 -2.85
N GLN A 413 -11.67 1.65 -3.33
CA GLN A 413 -11.28 0.46 -2.58
C GLN A 413 -9.80 0.53 -2.15
N CYS A 414 -8.89 0.91 -3.05
CA CYS A 414 -7.48 1.11 -2.69
C CYS A 414 -7.29 2.19 -1.61
N ARG A 415 -7.98 3.34 -1.74
CA ARG A 415 -7.96 4.43 -0.74
C ARG A 415 -8.54 4.05 0.61
N ASP A 416 -9.45 3.07 0.62
CA ASP A 416 -10.13 2.60 1.81
C ASP A 416 -9.48 1.34 2.39
N GLY A 417 -8.24 1.04 1.98
CA GLY A 417 -7.40 0.06 2.67
C GLY A 417 -7.75 -1.40 2.39
N VAL A 418 -8.17 -1.74 1.16
CA VAL A 418 -8.39 -3.15 0.77
C VAL A 418 -7.10 -3.97 0.62
N ILE A 419 -5.93 -3.33 0.58
CA ILE A 419 -4.63 -4.01 0.43
C ILE A 419 -3.86 -3.85 1.73
N HIS A 420 -3.44 -4.96 2.32
CA HIS A 420 -2.65 -5.03 3.55
C HIS A 420 -1.40 -5.88 3.32
N SER A 421 -0.22 -5.35 3.64
CA SER A 421 1.08 -5.97 3.34
C SER A 421 1.62 -6.71 4.57
N LEU A 422 2.08 -7.96 4.41
CA LEU A 422 2.49 -8.79 5.56
C LEU A 422 3.99 -8.75 5.90
N LEU A 423 4.88 -8.38 4.97
CA LEU A 423 6.27 -8.02 5.28
C LEU A 423 6.97 -7.28 4.14
#